data_AF-A0A1I0RT48-F1
#
_entry.id   AF-A0A1I0RT48-F1
#
_cell.length_a   1.000
_cell.length_b   1.000
_cell.length_c   1.000
_cell.angle_alpha   90.00
_cell.angle_beta   90.00
_cell.angle_gamma   90.00
#
_symmetry.space_group_name_H-M   'P 1'
#
loop_
_entity.id
_entity.type
_entity.pdbx_description
1 polymer ?
#
loop_
_entity_poly.entity_id
_entity_poly.type
_entity_poly.pdbx_seq_one_letter_code
_entity_poly.pdbx_strand_id
1 'polypeptide(L)'
;MKRIYVFIFATSLFTTAANAQKSVKTTNSTYNTDDQVENINMDMNGVSYKMKTVKGEMTEFSVDGKLIPAANWGDYRSVINEINEQVEKDKIQAKKDRAQAVLDRAQAKMDRAQADKDKEQAVKDRAQADKDREQAVKDRAQAKRDQEQALKDRAQADKDREQAVKDRAQAEKDREQAKLDRIQADKDRAQAAEDRKLMASLIDDLINDKIVPDKQSIEDLTISKNGMVVNGIQQPENVFKKYKEKYPRFAHLTYGNHGTNMNINN
;
A
#
# COMPACT_ATOMS: atom_id res chain seq x y z
N MET A 1 67.04 -26.59 -11.42
CA MET A 1 66.21 -27.73 -10.98
C MET A 1 66.19 -28.74 -12.11
N LYS A 2 66.67 -29.97 -11.88
CA LYS A 2 66.66 -31.06 -12.86
C LYS A 2 65.21 -31.48 -13.11
N ARG A 3 64.75 -31.54 -14.37
CA ARG A 3 63.35 -31.90 -14.69
C ARG A 3 63.28 -33.37 -15.07
N ILE A 4 63.13 -34.23 -14.07
CA ILE A 4 62.81 -35.65 -14.31
C ILE A 4 61.31 -35.74 -14.57
N TYR A 5 60.92 -36.10 -15.80
CA TYR A 5 59.53 -36.45 -16.09
C TYR A 5 59.35 -37.94 -15.84
N VAL A 6 58.81 -38.25 -14.66
CA VAL A 6 58.41 -39.61 -14.31
C VAL A 6 57.07 -39.89 -14.99
N PHE A 7 57.08 -40.69 -16.05
CA PHE A 7 55.88 -41.20 -16.71
C PHE A 7 55.55 -42.58 -16.13
N ILE A 8 54.97 -42.62 -14.93
CA ILE A 8 54.42 -43.88 -14.38
C ILE A 8 53.06 -44.10 -15.05
N PHE A 9 52.99 -45.04 -15.99
CA PHE A 9 51.73 -45.52 -16.56
C PHE A 9 51.55 -46.98 -16.18
N ALA A 10 50.76 -47.22 -15.14
CA ALA A 10 50.49 -48.55 -14.64
C ALA A 10 49.29 -49.20 -15.36
N THR A 11 49.51 -50.44 -15.79
CA THR A 11 48.53 -51.52 -16.07
C THR A 11 47.51 -51.31 -17.19
N SER A 12 47.72 -52.01 -18.31
CA SER A 12 46.66 -52.43 -19.23
C SER A 12 46.27 -53.88 -18.91
N LEU A 13 45.30 -54.10 -18.02
CA LEU A 13 44.69 -55.42 -17.79
C LEU A 13 43.53 -55.60 -18.79
N PHE A 14 43.75 -56.36 -19.87
CA PHE A 14 42.65 -56.83 -20.72
C PHE A 14 42.17 -58.20 -20.25
N THR A 15 41.19 -58.23 -19.34
CA THR A 15 40.41 -59.44 -19.06
C THR A 15 39.16 -59.45 -19.93
N THR A 16 39.22 -60.11 -21.09
CA THR A 16 38.03 -60.57 -21.81
C THR A 16 38.13 -62.08 -21.97
N ALA A 17 37.12 -62.79 -21.48
CA ALA A 17 37.03 -64.23 -21.40
C ALA A 17 37.10 -64.94 -22.77
N ALA A 18 37.51 -66.21 -22.72
CA ALA A 18 37.53 -67.25 -23.75
C ALA A 18 38.69 -67.22 -24.78
N ASN A 19 39.71 -68.05 -24.51
CA ASN A 19 40.60 -68.74 -25.47
C ASN A 19 41.48 -67.90 -26.43
N ALA A 20 42.09 -66.83 -25.94
CA ALA A 20 43.40 -66.39 -26.42
C ALA A 20 44.20 -65.90 -25.21
N GLN A 21 45.29 -66.58 -24.86
CA GLN A 21 46.17 -66.19 -23.75
C GLN A 21 46.92 -64.91 -24.16
N LYS A 22 46.26 -63.74 -24.03
CA LYS A 22 46.87 -62.44 -24.30
C LYS A 22 48.05 -62.24 -23.33
N SER A 23 49.22 -61.94 -23.89
CA SER A 23 50.45 -61.68 -23.13
C SER A 23 50.22 -60.57 -22.10
N VAL A 24 50.50 -60.84 -20.82
CA VAL A 24 50.52 -59.80 -19.77
C VAL A 24 51.78 -58.95 -20.00
N LYS A 25 51.57 -57.66 -20.28
CA LYS A 25 52.62 -56.70 -20.59
C LYS A 25 52.47 -55.48 -19.67
N THR A 26 53.55 -55.12 -19.00
CA THR A 26 53.63 -53.87 -18.23
C THR A 26 54.85 -53.12 -18.67
N THR A 27 54.67 -51.89 -19.16
CA THR A 27 55.78 -51.05 -19.61
C THR A 27 55.83 -49.79 -18.76
N ASN A 28 57.01 -49.47 -18.25
CA ASN A 28 57.30 -48.22 -17.55
C ASN A 28 58.47 -47.54 -18.26
N SER A 29 58.25 -46.33 -18.76
CA SER A 29 59.32 -45.51 -19.35
C SER A 29 59.54 -44.26 -18.51
N THR A 30 60.80 -43.90 -18.30
CA THR A 30 61.19 -42.63 -17.67
C THR A 30 62.11 -41.90 -18.62
N TYR A 31 61.78 -40.64 -18.92
CA TYR A 31 62.55 -39.82 -19.85
C TYR A 31 63.11 -38.60 -19.11
N ASN A 32 64.44 -38.48 -19.11
CA ASN A 32 65.13 -37.30 -18.63
C ASN A 32 65.44 -36.40 -19.85
N THR A 33 64.79 -35.25 -19.91
CA THR A 33 64.96 -34.28 -21.00
C THR A 33 66.34 -33.63 -21.01
N ASP A 34 66.99 -33.47 -19.86
CA ASP A 34 68.25 -32.72 -19.73
C ASP A 34 69.42 -33.50 -20.34
N ASP A 35 69.46 -34.82 -20.08
CA ASP A 35 70.51 -35.73 -20.56
C ASP A 35 70.06 -36.57 -21.77
N GLN A 36 68.80 -36.41 -22.21
CA GLN A 36 68.15 -37.19 -23.27
C GLN A 36 68.24 -38.71 -23.04
N VAL A 37 68.06 -39.13 -21.79
CA VAL A 37 68.11 -40.54 -21.39
C VAL A 37 66.70 -41.08 -21.19
N GLU A 38 66.35 -42.16 -21.89
CA GLU A 38 65.13 -42.92 -21.65
C GLU A 38 65.48 -44.26 -21.00
N ASN A 39 64.92 -44.54 -19.81
CA ASN A 39 64.98 -45.87 -19.22
C ASN A 39 63.61 -46.52 -19.34
N ILE A 40 63.56 -47.67 -20.00
CA ILE A 40 62.34 -48.41 -20.30
C ILE A 40 62.45 -49.77 -19.63
N ASN A 41 61.45 -50.12 -18.84
CA ASN A 41 61.29 -51.44 -18.25
C ASN A 41 60.01 -52.04 -18.79
N MET A 42 60.08 -53.25 -19.34
CA MET A 42 58.91 -53.99 -19.81
C MET A 42 58.92 -55.39 -19.23
N ASP A 43 57.87 -55.74 -18.50
CA ASP A 43 57.64 -57.12 -18.09
C ASP A 43 56.68 -57.75 -19.09
N MET A 44 57.11 -58.82 -19.75
CA MET A 44 56.31 -59.52 -20.75
C MET A 44 56.38 -61.03 -20.52
N ASN A 45 55.23 -61.65 -20.27
CA ASN A 45 55.10 -63.10 -20.07
C ASN A 45 56.04 -63.66 -18.98
N GLY A 46 56.32 -62.88 -17.93
CA GLY A 46 57.20 -63.28 -16.82
C GLY A 46 58.69 -63.01 -17.03
N VAL A 47 59.08 -62.47 -18.19
CA VAL A 47 60.46 -62.03 -18.48
C VAL A 47 60.55 -60.51 -18.34
N SER A 48 61.57 -60.03 -17.63
CA SER A 48 61.80 -58.60 -17.41
C SER A 48 62.85 -58.05 -18.36
N TYR A 49 62.45 -57.11 -19.20
CA TYR A 49 63.32 -56.43 -20.16
C TYR A 49 63.60 -55.02 -19.67
N LYS A 50 64.88 -54.62 -19.66
CA LYS A 50 65.26 -53.22 -19.41
C LYS A 50 66.09 -52.71 -20.56
N MET A 51 65.73 -51.53 -21.05
CA MET A 51 66.38 -50.86 -22.17
C MET A 51 66.67 -49.42 -21.78
N LYS A 52 67.89 -48.98 -22.07
CA LYS A 52 68.30 -47.59 -21.90
C LYS A 52 68.66 -47.02 -23.26
N THR A 53 68.05 -45.90 -23.60
CA THR A 53 68.42 -45.11 -24.76
C THR A 53 69.05 -43.79 -24.32
N VAL A 54 70.07 -43.33 -25.04
CA VAL A 54 70.69 -42.02 -24.84
C VAL A 54 70.65 -41.32 -26.18
N LYS A 55 70.04 -40.14 -26.24
CA LYS A 55 69.77 -39.40 -27.50
C LYS A 55 69.04 -40.25 -28.56
N GLY A 56 68.20 -41.19 -28.11
CA GLY A 56 67.44 -42.08 -28.98
C GLY A 56 68.20 -43.33 -29.46
N GLU A 57 69.49 -43.45 -29.16
CA GLU A 57 70.27 -44.65 -29.47
C GLU A 57 70.26 -45.61 -28.29
N MET A 58 70.05 -46.90 -28.55
CA MET A 58 70.09 -47.92 -27.51
C MET A 58 71.53 -48.09 -27.01
N THR A 59 71.73 -47.97 -25.70
CA THR A 59 73.05 -48.04 -25.05
C THR A 59 73.17 -49.21 -24.11
N GLU A 60 72.07 -49.64 -23.49
CA GLU A 60 72.03 -50.80 -22.59
C GLU A 60 70.74 -51.59 -22.85
N PHE A 61 70.86 -52.92 -22.86
CA PHE A 61 69.72 -53.82 -22.93
C PHE A 61 69.98 -55.02 -22.01
N SER A 62 69.02 -55.34 -21.14
CA SER A 62 69.12 -56.45 -20.20
C SER A 62 67.84 -57.28 -20.17
N VAL A 63 67.99 -58.58 -19.95
CA VAL A 63 66.91 -59.56 -19.84
C VAL A 63 67.06 -60.28 -18.52
N ASP A 64 66.03 -60.26 -17.68
CA ASP A 64 66.02 -60.80 -16.31
C ASP A 64 67.22 -60.32 -15.47
N GLY A 65 67.58 -59.04 -15.65
CA GLY A 65 68.71 -58.39 -14.97
C GLY A 65 70.10 -58.72 -15.52
N LYS A 66 70.22 -59.56 -16.56
CA LYS A 66 71.49 -59.86 -17.23
C LYS A 66 71.70 -58.93 -18.41
N LEU A 67 72.82 -58.20 -18.43
CA LEU A 67 73.19 -57.31 -19.53
C LEU A 67 73.52 -58.13 -20.79
N ILE A 68 72.89 -57.78 -21.91
CA ILE A 68 73.11 -58.43 -23.20
C ILE A 68 74.16 -57.64 -23.99
N PRO A 69 75.27 -58.27 -24.42
CA PRO A 69 76.27 -57.63 -25.28
C PRO A 69 75.65 -57.10 -26.57
N ALA A 70 76.13 -55.95 -27.06
CA ALA A 70 75.55 -55.29 -28.24
C ALA A 70 75.52 -56.16 -29.50
N ALA A 71 76.49 -57.06 -29.67
CA ALA A 71 76.54 -58.02 -30.78
C ALA A 71 75.33 -58.97 -30.81
N ASN A 72 74.71 -59.23 -29.65
CA ASN A 72 73.63 -60.20 -29.49
C ASN A 72 72.25 -59.54 -29.43
N TRP A 73 72.16 -58.21 -29.58
CA TRP A 73 70.86 -57.52 -29.61
C TRP A 73 69.97 -57.97 -30.77
N GLY A 74 70.57 -58.46 -31.86
CA GLY A 74 69.86 -58.99 -33.02
C GLY A 74 68.92 -60.16 -32.67
N ASP A 75 69.29 -61.00 -31.72
CA ASP A 75 68.49 -62.15 -31.26
C ASP A 75 67.20 -61.70 -30.56
N TYR A 76 67.18 -60.48 -30.03
CA TYR A 76 66.05 -59.89 -29.30
C TYR A 76 65.26 -58.85 -30.10
N ARG A 77 65.54 -58.74 -31.41
CA ARG A 77 64.95 -57.71 -32.28
C ARG A 77 63.42 -57.67 -32.21
N SER A 78 62.76 -58.82 -32.14
CA SER A 78 61.30 -58.89 -32.04
C SER A 78 60.78 -58.20 -30.77
N VAL A 79 61.39 -58.49 -29.61
CA VAL A 79 60.97 -57.93 -28.33
C VAL A 79 61.35 -56.46 -28.23
N ILE A 80 62.51 -56.06 -28.74
CA ILE A 80 62.93 -54.64 -28.79
C ILE A 80 61.95 -53.81 -29.63
N ASN A 81 61.52 -54.32 -30.79
CA ASN A 81 60.50 -53.65 -31.61
C ASN A 81 59.17 -53.50 -30.85
N GLU A 82 58.76 -54.54 -30.13
CA GLU A 82 57.53 -54.55 -29.33
C GLU A 82 57.58 -53.57 -28.14
N ILE A 83 58.73 -53.48 -27.46
CA ILE A 83 58.98 -52.47 -26.42
C ILE A 83 58.83 -51.07 -27.02
N ASN A 84 59.49 -50.80 -28.16
CA ASN A 84 59.44 -49.49 -28.82
C ASN A 84 58.01 -49.14 -29.28
N GLU A 85 57.28 -50.09 -29.87
CA GLU A 85 55.90 -49.88 -30.29
C GLU A 85 54.98 -49.56 -29.11
N GLN A 86 55.15 -50.27 -27.99
CA GLN A 86 54.36 -50.01 -26.78
C GLN A 86 54.67 -48.63 -26.19
N VAL A 87 55.95 -48.25 -26.10
CA VAL A 87 56.37 -46.93 -25.62
C VAL A 87 55.79 -45.81 -26.50
N GLU A 88 55.78 -45.97 -27.82
CA GLU A 88 55.17 -44.97 -28.70
C GLU A 88 53.65 -44.88 -28.55
N LYS A 89 52.95 -46.01 -28.36
CA LYS A 89 51.50 -46.01 -28.04
C LYS A 89 51.22 -45.25 -26.74
N ASP A 90 52.00 -45.49 -25.70
CA ASP A 90 51.85 -44.83 -24.40
C ASP A 90 52.14 -43.33 -24.49
N LYS A 91 53.18 -42.93 -25.25
CA LYS A 91 53.47 -41.52 -25.55
C LYS A 91 52.31 -40.83 -26.28
N ILE A 92 51.70 -41.50 -27.25
CA ILE A 92 50.53 -40.97 -27.97
C ILE A 92 49.33 -40.83 -27.03
N GLN A 93 49.05 -41.83 -26.19
CA GLN A 93 47.95 -41.79 -25.25
C GLN A 93 48.14 -40.67 -24.22
N ALA A 94 49.35 -40.53 -23.65
CA ALA A 94 49.68 -39.45 -22.73
C ALA A 94 49.48 -38.05 -23.34
N LYS A 95 49.77 -37.87 -24.64
CA LYS A 95 49.48 -36.62 -25.36
C LYS A 95 47.97 -36.38 -25.46
N LYS A 96 47.18 -37.40 -25.75
CA LYS A 96 45.70 -37.30 -25.80
C LYS A 96 45.13 -36.96 -24.43
N ASP A 97 45.56 -37.63 -23.37
CA ASP A 97 45.08 -37.40 -22.01
C ASP A 97 45.42 -35.98 -21.53
N ARG A 98 46.61 -35.47 -21.87
CA ARG A 98 46.98 -34.07 -21.61
C ARG A 98 46.09 -33.10 -22.37
N ALA A 99 45.80 -33.37 -23.64
CA ALA A 99 44.90 -32.52 -24.43
C ALA A 99 43.49 -32.52 -23.83
N GLN A 100 42.97 -33.69 -23.44
CA GLN A 100 41.67 -33.81 -22.79
C GLN A 100 41.63 -33.06 -21.44
N ALA A 101 42.66 -33.22 -20.60
CA ALA A 101 42.75 -32.51 -19.33
C ALA A 101 42.79 -30.97 -19.50
N VAL A 102 43.32 -30.45 -20.62
CA VAL A 102 43.25 -29.02 -20.95
C VAL A 102 41.82 -28.61 -21.31
N LEU A 103 41.11 -29.42 -22.10
CA LEU A 103 39.70 -29.18 -22.45
C LEU A 103 38.79 -29.19 -21.21
N ASP A 104 38.95 -30.19 -20.34
CA ASP A 104 38.14 -30.32 -19.11
C ASP A 104 38.35 -29.12 -18.17
N ARG A 105 39.60 -28.64 -18.06
CA ARG A 105 39.90 -27.42 -17.29
C ARG A 105 39.31 -26.17 -17.91
N ALA A 106 39.25 -26.09 -19.24
CA ALA A 106 38.60 -24.98 -19.93
C ALA A 106 37.08 -25.00 -19.69
N GLN A 107 36.45 -26.17 -19.80
CA GLN A 107 35.02 -26.34 -19.52
C GLN A 107 34.68 -25.96 -18.07
N ALA A 108 35.43 -26.47 -17.10
CA ALA A 108 35.19 -26.16 -15.68
C ALA A 108 35.32 -24.65 -15.37
N LYS A 109 36.17 -23.91 -16.11
CA LYS A 109 36.25 -22.45 -16.00
C LYS A 109 35.01 -21.77 -16.57
N MET A 110 34.49 -22.24 -17.71
CA MET A 110 33.26 -21.71 -18.30
C MET A 110 32.06 -21.95 -17.40
N ASP A 111 31.92 -23.15 -16.84
CA ASP A 111 30.81 -23.49 -15.93
C ASP A 111 30.84 -22.63 -14.68
N ARG A 112 32.03 -22.38 -14.11
CA ARG A 112 32.19 -21.47 -12.96
C ARG A 112 31.77 -20.04 -13.31
N ALA A 113 32.21 -19.54 -14.46
CA ALA A 113 31.86 -18.20 -14.91
C ALA A 113 30.34 -18.06 -15.13
N GLN A 114 29.68 -19.10 -15.64
CA GLN A 114 28.22 -19.11 -15.79
C GLN A 114 27.53 -19.12 -14.42
N ALA A 115 27.96 -19.98 -13.50
CA ALA A 115 27.39 -20.03 -12.15
C ALA A 115 27.53 -18.70 -11.39
N ASP A 116 28.62 -17.96 -11.60
CA ASP A 116 28.80 -16.63 -11.00
C ASP A 116 27.84 -15.60 -11.60
N LYS A 117 27.58 -15.64 -12.92
CA LYS A 117 26.57 -14.80 -13.57
C LYS A 117 25.16 -15.10 -13.05
N ASP A 118 24.81 -16.37 -12.90
CA ASP A 118 23.50 -16.78 -12.41
C ASP A 118 23.27 -16.32 -10.96
N LYS A 119 24.31 -16.40 -10.12
CA LYS A 119 24.27 -15.83 -8.76
C LYS A 119 24.07 -14.32 -8.77
N GLU A 120 24.78 -13.59 -9.63
CA GLU A 120 24.63 -12.14 -9.74
C GLU A 120 23.20 -11.77 -10.17
N GLN A 121 22.62 -12.50 -11.13
CA GLN A 121 21.24 -12.29 -11.56
C GLN A 121 20.25 -12.58 -10.43
N ALA A 122 20.42 -13.68 -9.70
CA ALA A 122 19.56 -14.01 -8.56
C ALA A 122 19.60 -12.94 -7.45
N VAL A 123 20.75 -12.29 -7.23
CA VAL A 123 20.87 -11.15 -6.30
C VAL A 123 20.10 -9.94 -6.80
N LYS A 124 20.19 -9.62 -8.10
CA LYS A 124 19.43 -8.51 -8.71
C LYS A 124 17.92 -8.75 -8.62
N ASP A 125 17.47 -9.97 -8.92
CA ASP A 125 16.06 -10.34 -8.87
C ASP A 125 15.51 -10.23 -7.43
N ARG A 126 16.28 -10.69 -6.44
CA ARG A 126 15.91 -10.54 -5.02
C ARG A 126 15.80 -9.07 -4.62
N ALA A 127 16.78 -8.25 -5.00
CA ALA A 127 16.76 -6.82 -4.70
C ALA A 127 15.57 -6.10 -5.34
N GLN A 128 15.16 -6.51 -6.56
CA GLN A 128 13.95 -5.98 -7.19
C GLN A 128 12.69 -6.42 -6.46
N ALA A 129 12.58 -7.70 -6.09
CA ALA A 129 11.42 -8.20 -5.34
C ALA A 129 11.25 -7.52 -3.98
N ASP A 130 12.35 -7.19 -3.30
CA ASP A 130 12.31 -6.44 -2.03
C ASP A 130 11.83 -5.00 -2.23
N LYS A 131 12.24 -4.31 -3.31
CA LYS A 131 11.72 -2.99 -3.67
C LYS A 131 10.22 -3.02 -3.97
N ASP A 132 9.77 -4.01 -4.73
CA ASP A 132 8.36 -4.17 -5.09
C ASP A 132 7.52 -4.42 -3.82
N ARG A 133 8.03 -5.22 -2.88
CA ARG A 133 7.39 -5.43 -1.58
C ARG A 133 7.30 -4.14 -0.76
N GLU A 134 8.37 -3.36 -0.71
CA GLU A 134 8.37 -2.07 0.00
C GLU A 134 7.34 -1.11 -0.59
N GLN A 135 7.25 -1.03 -1.93
CA GLN A 135 6.26 -0.20 -2.61
C GLN A 135 4.83 -0.66 -2.29
N ALA A 136 4.55 -1.97 -2.35
CA ALA A 136 3.24 -2.51 -2.01
C ALA A 136 2.81 -2.20 -0.56
N VAL A 137 3.76 -2.16 0.39
CA VAL A 137 3.48 -1.73 1.77
C VAL A 137 3.13 -0.25 1.84
N LYS A 138 3.85 0.61 1.12
CA LYS A 138 3.55 2.06 1.04
C LYS A 138 2.16 2.31 0.45
N ASP A 139 1.83 1.63 -0.64
CA ASP A 139 0.53 1.77 -1.31
C ASP A 139 -0.62 1.33 -0.39
N ARG A 140 -0.45 0.21 0.32
CA ARG A 140 -1.45 -0.25 1.30
C ARG A 140 -1.63 0.76 2.45
N ALA A 141 -0.54 1.35 2.94
CA ALA A 141 -0.59 2.36 3.98
C ALA A 141 -1.26 3.67 3.50
N GLN A 142 -1.06 4.05 2.25
CA GLN A 142 -1.77 5.18 1.64
C GLN A 142 -3.27 4.90 1.52
N ALA A 143 -3.64 3.75 0.95
CA ALA A 143 -5.05 3.35 0.80
C ALA A 143 -5.81 3.33 2.14
N LYS A 144 -5.16 2.89 3.22
CA LYS A 144 -5.74 2.93 4.57
C LYS A 144 -5.99 4.36 5.05
N ARG A 145 -5.04 5.28 4.83
CA ARG A 145 -5.20 6.70 5.19
C ARG A 145 -6.33 7.35 4.41
N ASP A 146 -6.46 7.04 3.12
CA ASP A 146 -7.53 7.57 2.28
C ASP A 146 -8.90 7.06 2.75
N GLN A 147 -9.00 5.78 3.12
CA GLN A 147 -10.22 5.21 3.69
C GLN A 147 -10.60 5.88 5.02
N GLU A 148 -9.64 6.09 5.92
CA GLU A 148 -9.87 6.79 7.19
C GLU A 148 -10.34 8.23 6.98
N GLN A 149 -9.79 8.94 5.99
CA GLN A 149 -10.22 10.29 5.64
C GLN A 149 -11.65 10.29 5.09
N ALA A 150 -11.98 9.39 4.17
CA ALA A 150 -13.33 9.28 3.62
C ALA A 150 -14.39 8.99 4.70
N LEU A 151 -14.05 8.20 5.72
CA LEU A 151 -14.93 7.94 6.87
C LEU A 151 -15.15 9.22 7.72
N LYS A 152 -14.10 10.02 7.94
CA LYS A 152 -14.22 11.30 8.66
C LYS A 152 -15.09 12.28 7.89
N ASP A 153 -14.90 12.40 6.59
CA ASP A 153 -15.67 13.30 5.73
C ASP A 153 -17.15 12.91 5.73
N ARG A 154 -17.44 11.61 5.64
CA ARG A 154 -18.82 11.09 5.75
C ARG A 154 -19.45 11.42 7.10
N ALA A 155 -18.73 11.20 8.20
CA ALA A 155 -19.22 11.51 9.53
C ALA A 155 -19.50 13.01 9.73
N GLN A 156 -18.68 13.87 9.11
CA GLN A 156 -18.92 15.32 9.12
C GLN A 156 -20.17 15.69 8.32
N ALA A 157 -20.33 15.13 7.11
CA ALA A 157 -21.50 15.36 6.28
C ALA A 157 -22.81 14.91 6.97
N ASP A 158 -22.78 13.82 7.73
CA ASP A 158 -23.94 13.35 8.50
C ASP A 158 -24.29 14.34 9.64
N LYS A 159 -23.29 14.90 10.35
CA LYS A 159 -23.50 15.95 11.36
C LYS A 159 -24.10 17.21 10.76
N ASP A 160 -23.57 17.65 9.62
CA ASP A 160 -24.06 18.86 8.93
C ASP A 160 -25.52 18.67 8.50
N ARG A 161 -25.88 17.47 8.04
CA ARG A 161 -27.26 17.11 7.70
C ARG A 161 -28.17 17.13 8.93
N GLU A 162 -27.72 16.57 10.06
CA GLU A 162 -28.49 16.61 11.30
C GLU A 162 -28.74 18.05 11.78
N GLN A 163 -27.71 18.91 11.69
CA GLN A 163 -27.84 20.32 12.04
C GLN A 163 -28.83 21.04 11.12
N ALA A 164 -28.75 20.82 9.81
CA ALA A 164 -29.70 21.41 8.86
C ALA A 164 -31.17 20.99 9.13
N VAL A 165 -31.40 19.76 9.62
CA VAL A 165 -32.73 19.31 10.04
C VAL A 165 -33.21 20.06 11.28
N LYS A 166 -32.33 20.25 12.28
CA LYS A 166 -32.65 21.03 13.50
C LYS A 166 -32.98 22.48 13.17
N ASP A 167 -32.17 23.10 12.31
CA ASP A 167 -32.38 24.49 11.89
C ASP A 167 -33.70 24.66 11.15
N ARG A 168 -34.04 23.72 10.25
CA ARG A 168 -35.34 23.72 9.56
C ARG A 168 -36.51 23.56 10.52
N ALA A 169 -36.39 22.68 11.51
CA ALA A 169 -37.43 22.49 12.52
C ALA A 169 -37.63 23.74 13.39
N GLN A 170 -36.55 24.44 13.73
CA GLN A 170 -36.64 25.70 14.46
C GLN A 170 -37.30 26.80 13.61
N ALA A 171 -36.89 26.95 12.36
CA ALA A 171 -37.49 27.90 11.44
C ALA A 171 -39.00 27.65 11.21
N GLU A 172 -39.46 26.40 11.30
CA GLU A 172 -40.90 26.10 11.25
C GLU A 172 -41.63 26.58 12.50
N LYS A 173 -41.06 26.33 13.70
CA LYS A 173 -41.64 26.83 14.96
C LYS A 173 -41.74 28.35 14.97
N ASP A 174 -40.69 29.03 14.52
CA ASP A 174 -40.67 30.50 14.47
C ASP A 174 -41.75 31.03 13.51
N ARG A 175 -41.96 30.35 12.37
CA ARG A 175 -43.03 30.70 11.42
C ARG A 175 -44.42 30.48 12.00
N GLU A 176 -44.65 29.39 12.73
CA GLU A 176 -45.93 29.16 13.41
C GLU A 176 -46.19 30.20 14.50
N GLN A 177 -45.18 30.55 15.30
CA GLN A 177 -45.31 31.61 16.31
C GLN A 177 -45.67 32.95 15.66
N ALA A 178 -44.99 33.33 14.58
CA ALA A 178 -45.29 34.57 13.85
C ALA A 178 -46.73 34.60 13.28
N LYS A 179 -47.30 33.45 12.89
CA LYS A 179 -48.71 33.35 12.48
C LYS A 179 -49.65 33.61 13.67
N LEU A 180 -49.37 33.00 14.83
CA LEU A 180 -50.17 33.21 16.04
C LEU A 180 -50.15 34.68 16.48
N ASP A 181 -48.99 35.31 16.47
CA ASP A 181 -48.83 36.72 16.82
C ASP A 181 -49.63 37.62 15.87
N ARG A 182 -49.64 37.31 14.57
CA ARG A 182 -50.45 38.04 13.58
C ARG A 182 -51.95 37.87 13.84
N ILE A 183 -52.40 36.65 14.13
CA ILE A 183 -53.82 36.38 14.47
C ILE A 183 -54.22 37.19 15.71
N GLN A 184 -53.36 37.24 16.73
CA GLN A 184 -53.63 38.02 17.93
C GLN A 184 -53.70 39.51 17.62
N ALA A 185 -52.74 40.05 16.86
CA ALA A 185 -52.75 41.44 16.44
C ALA A 185 -54.00 41.82 15.62
N ASP A 186 -54.49 40.92 14.76
CA ASP A 186 -55.72 41.15 14.00
C ASP A 186 -56.97 41.13 14.91
N LYS A 187 -57.02 40.27 15.94
CA LYS A 187 -58.07 40.29 16.97
C LYS A 187 -58.06 41.61 17.75
N ASP A 188 -56.88 42.05 18.18
CA ASP A 188 -56.72 43.30 18.93
C ASP A 188 -57.14 44.50 18.08
N ARG A 189 -56.79 44.50 16.78
CA ARG A 189 -57.22 45.55 15.84
C ARG A 189 -58.73 45.54 15.62
N ALA A 190 -59.34 44.37 15.48
CA ALA A 190 -60.79 44.24 15.34
C ALA A 190 -61.51 44.74 16.60
N GLN A 191 -61.00 44.36 17.77
CA GLN A 191 -61.53 44.79 19.06
C GLN A 191 -61.45 46.32 19.21
N ALA A 192 -60.29 46.90 18.93
CA ALA A 192 -60.12 48.36 18.95
C ALA A 192 -61.04 49.08 17.93
N ALA A 193 -61.35 48.46 16.79
CA ALA A 193 -62.27 49.02 15.81
C ALA A 193 -63.72 49.01 16.32
N GLU A 194 -64.16 47.94 16.98
CA GLU A 194 -65.48 47.87 17.62
C GLU A 194 -65.60 48.86 18.78
N ASP A 195 -64.56 48.99 19.61
CA ASP A 195 -64.56 49.99 20.70
C ASP A 195 -64.64 51.42 20.15
N ARG A 196 -63.97 51.72 19.02
CA ARG A 196 -64.11 53.02 18.35
C ARG A 196 -65.53 53.27 17.83
N LYS A 197 -66.20 52.26 17.27
CA LYS A 197 -67.60 52.39 16.81
C LYS A 197 -68.54 52.62 17.98
N LEU A 198 -68.42 51.83 19.04
CA LEU A 198 -69.21 52.00 20.26
C LEU A 198 -69.02 53.39 20.87
N MET A 199 -67.77 53.87 20.91
CA MET A 199 -67.47 55.21 21.40
C MET A 199 -68.11 56.30 20.53
N ALA A 200 -68.06 56.16 19.21
CA ALA A 200 -68.74 57.09 18.30
C ALA A 200 -70.25 57.12 18.57
N SER A 201 -70.89 55.96 18.72
CA SER A 201 -72.32 55.89 19.07
C SER A 201 -72.63 56.49 20.44
N LEU A 202 -71.74 56.33 21.43
CA LEU A 202 -71.91 56.95 22.74
C LEU A 202 -71.87 58.48 22.63
N ILE A 203 -70.92 59.02 21.86
CA ILE A 203 -70.80 60.46 21.61
C ILE A 203 -72.04 60.99 20.90
N ASP A 204 -72.54 60.30 19.88
CA ASP A 204 -73.75 60.69 19.15
C ASP A 204 -74.97 60.74 20.08
N ASP A 205 -75.11 59.75 20.97
CA ASP A 205 -76.14 59.71 22.00
C ASP A 205 -76.03 60.89 22.97
N LEU A 206 -74.82 61.25 23.43
CA LEU A 206 -74.60 62.41 24.32
C LEU A 206 -75.09 63.72 23.69
N ILE A 207 -74.85 63.88 22.39
CA ILE A 207 -75.28 65.05 21.60
C ILE A 207 -76.81 65.04 21.41
N ASN A 208 -77.39 63.87 21.10
CA ASN A 208 -78.82 63.70 20.90
C ASN A 208 -79.62 63.99 22.19
N ASP A 209 -79.12 63.49 23.32
CA ASP A 209 -79.71 63.69 24.66
C ASP A 209 -79.48 65.10 25.22
N LYS A 210 -78.78 65.98 24.49
CA LYS A 210 -78.45 67.36 24.90
C LYS A 210 -77.59 67.44 26.17
N ILE A 211 -76.80 66.40 26.44
CA ILE A 211 -75.81 66.41 27.53
C ILE A 211 -74.60 67.26 27.12
N VAL A 212 -74.22 67.22 25.84
CA VAL A 212 -73.20 68.08 25.24
C VAL A 212 -73.70 68.67 23.91
N PRO A 213 -73.26 69.87 23.50
CA PRO A 213 -73.69 70.50 22.25
C PRO A 213 -73.11 69.84 21.00
N ASP A 214 -71.85 69.41 21.04
CA ASP A 214 -71.14 68.77 19.92
C ASP A 214 -69.99 67.88 20.41
N LYS A 215 -69.33 67.17 19.50
CA LYS A 215 -68.23 66.25 19.83
C LYS A 215 -67.00 66.97 20.40
N GLN A 216 -66.71 68.18 19.94
CA GLN A 216 -65.54 68.96 20.34
C GLN A 216 -65.67 69.49 21.77
N SER A 217 -66.91 69.66 22.23
CA SER A 217 -67.20 70.12 23.59
C SER A 217 -66.97 69.07 24.68
N ILE A 218 -66.66 67.82 24.34
CA ILE A 218 -66.33 66.78 25.32
C ILE A 218 -64.87 66.96 25.75
N GLU A 219 -64.66 67.54 26.92
CA GLU A 219 -63.34 67.70 27.55
C GLU A 219 -63.00 66.46 28.36
N ASP A 220 -63.92 66.02 29.21
CA ASP A 220 -63.77 64.83 30.05
C ASP A 220 -65.07 64.03 30.11
N LEU A 221 -64.96 62.71 30.04
CA LEU A 221 -66.06 61.77 30.22
C LEU A 221 -65.57 60.63 31.11
N THR A 222 -66.22 60.47 32.25
CA THR A 222 -65.98 59.34 33.15
C THR A 222 -67.26 58.57 33.39
N ILE A 223 -67.24 57.26 33.12
CA ILE A 223 -68.29 56.33 33.49
C ILE A 223 -67.67 55.31 34.44
N SER A 224 -68.13 55.33 35.69
CA SER A 224 -67.65 54.45 36.75
C SER A 224 -68.76 53.53 37.25
N LYS A 225 -68.44 52.67 38.22
CA LYS A 225 -69.45 51.85 38.91
C LYS A 225 -70.55 52.70 39.57
N ASN A 226 -70.19 53.91 40.02
CA ASN A 226 -70.98 54.71 40.96
C ASN A 226 -71.65 55.93 40.31
N GLY A 227 -71.32 56.27 39.06
CA GLY A 227 -71.90 57.43 38.39
C GLY A 227 -71.19 57.77 37.08
N MET A 228 -71.80 58.71 36.35
CA MET A 228 -71.29 59.27 35.10
C MET A 228 -71.08 60.77 35.23
N VAL A 229 -69.91 61.25 34.82
CA VAL A 229 -69.51 62.65 34.82
C VAL A 229 -69.13 63.06 33.40
N VAL A 230 -69.64 64.20 32.94
CA VAL A 230 -69.33 64.78 31.63
C VAL A 230 -68.93 66.24 31.84
N ASN A 231 -67.73 66.63 31.41
CA ASN A 231 -67.15 67.96 31.59
C ASN A 231 -67.22 68.47 33.03
N GLY A 232 -66.89 67.59 33.99
CA GLY A 232 -66.97 67.90 35.43
C GLY A 232 -68.39 67.93 36.02
N ILE A 233 -69.44 67.75 35.23
CA ILE A 233 -70.84 67.75 35.68
C ILE A 233 -71.33 66.32 35.91
N GLN A 234 -71.71 66.03 37.15
CA GLN A 234 -72.35 64.78 37.53
C GLN A 234 -73.72 64.64 36.85
N GLN A 235 -73.88 63.59 36.06
CA GLN A 235 -75.13 63.33 35.34
C GLN A 235 -76.18 62.72 36.30
N PRO A 236 -77.47 63.05 36.10
CA PRO A 236 -78.57 62.48 36.88
C PRO A 236 -78.61 60.94 36.80
N GLU A 237 -79.14 60.29 37.85
CA GLU A 237 -79.13 58.83 37.99
C GLU A 237 -79.83 58.10 36.83
N ASN A 238 -80.91 58.67 36.28
CA ASN A 238 -81.61 58.12 35.13
C ASN A 238 -80.75 58.13 33.85
N VAL A 239 -79.97 59.20 33.62
CA VAL A 239 -79.01 59.30 32.51
C VAL A 239 -77.90 58.28 32.71
N PHE A 240 -77.29 58.24 33.90
CA PHE A 240 -76.25 57.25 34.22
C PHE A 240 -76.73 55.81 33.97
N LYS A 241 -77.93 55.45 34.46
CA LYS A 241 -78.51 54.12 34.27
C LYS A 241 -78.68 53.77 32.79
N LYS A 242 -79.23 54.69 31.99
CA LYS A 242 -79.40 54.52 30.54
C LYS A 242 -78.07 54.20 29.84
N TYR A 243 -77.03 55.01 30.08
CA TYR A 243 -75.74 54.84 29.41
C TYR A 243 -74.97 53.60 29.89
N LYS A 244 -75.07 53.25 31.17
CA LYS A 244 -74.48 52.03 31.71
C LYS A 244 -75.11 50.76 31.11
N GLU A 245 -76.43 50.75 30.93
CA GLU A 245 -77.15 49.63 30.31
C GLU A 245 -76.86 49.54 28.80
N LYS A 246 -76.80 50.68 28.10
CA LYS A 246 -76.56 50.72 26.65
C LYS A 246 -75.11 50.47 26.25
N TYR A 247 -74.14 50.89 27.08
CA TYR A 247 -72.70 50.78 26.80
C TYR A 247 -71.95 50.05 27.93
N PRO A 248 -72.26 48.77 28.20
CA PRO A 248 -71.64 48.00 29.28
C PRO A 248 -70.11 47.87 29.12
N ARG A 249 -69.62 47.92 27.87
CA ARG A 249 -68.18 47.92 27.52
C ARG A 249 -67.42 49.10 28.15
N PHE A 250 -68.10 50.19 28.44
CA PHE A 250 -67.54 51.44 28.97
C PHE A 250 -67.88 51.66 30.45
N ALA A 251 -68.27 50.62 31.18
CA ALA A 251 -68.60 50.72 32.61
C ALA A 251 -67.46 51.27 33.48
N HIS A 252 -66.21 51.23 32.99
CA HIS A 252 -65.00 51.79 33.59
C HIS A 252 -64.25 52.70 32.61
N LEU A 253 -64.99 53.50 31.85
CA LEU A 253 -64.41 54.43 30.89
C LEU A 253 -63.91 55.68 31.60
N THR A 254 -62.67 56.06 31.29
CA THR A 254 -62.15 57.40 31.52
C THR A 254 -61.62 57.95 30.19
N TYR A 255 -62.21 59.04 29.73
CA TYR A 255 -61.85 59.76 28.53
C TYR A 255 -61.53 61.21 28.91
N GLY A 256 -60.38 61.70 28.45
CA GLY A 256 -59.98 63.09 28.59
C GLY A 256 -59.31 63.58 27.31
N ASN A 257 -59.70 64.76 26.83
CA ASN A 257 -59.19 65.37 25.59
C ASN A 257 -57.91 66.21 25.85
N HIS A 258 -57.43 66.26 27.10
CA HIS A 258 -56.19 66.92 27.49
C HIS A 258 -54.99 65.98 27.32
N GLY A 259 -54.53 65.78 26.07
CA GLY A 259 -53.27 65.07 25.79
C GLY A 259 -53.32 63.56 26.05
N THR A 260 -54.03 62.84 25.17
CA THR A 260 -53.93 61.39 24.89
C THR A 260 -53.63 60.46 26.08
N ASN A 261 -54.68 60.05 26.81
CA ASN A 261 -54.75 58.72 27.42
C ASN A 261 -56.23 58.28 27.51
N MET A 262 -56.69 57.51 26.52
CA MET A 262 -57.92 56.72 26.67
C MET A 262 -57.54 55.44 27.41
N ASN A 263 -58.02 55.28 28.64
CA ASN A 263 -57.81 54.05 29.40
C ASN A 263 -59.15 53.34 29.56
N ILE A 264 -59.33 52.24 28.84
CA ILE A 264 -60.46 51.33 28.98
C ILE A 264 -59.91 50.12 29.72
N ASN A 265 -60.03 50.13 31.05
CA ASN A 265 -59.62 49.00 31.87
C ASN A 265 -60.70 47.92 31.77
N ASN A 266 -60.38 46.79 31.12
CA ASN A 266 -61.18 45.56 31.15
C ASN A 266 -61.09 44.88 32.52
#